data_AF-A0A7V3W2W2-F1
#
_entry.id   AF-A0A7V3W2W2-F1
#
_cell.length_a   1.000
_cell.length_b   1.000
_cell.length_c   1.000
_cell.angle_alpha   90.00
_cell.angle_beta   90.00
_cell.angle_gamma   90.00
#
_symmetry.space_group_name_H-M   'P 1'
#
loop_
_entity.id
_entity.type
_entity.pdbx_description
1 polymer ?
#
loop_
_entity_poly.entity_id
_entity_poly.type
_entity_poly.pdbx_seq_one_letter_code
_entity_poly.pdbx_strand_id
1 'polypeptide(L)' 'MKEVKPLKEFEGTASYVLDPELRKIVNISIALEMPLLFKGEPGTGKT' A
#
# COMPACT_ATOMS: atom_id res chain seq x y z
N MET A 1 -4.09 -15.09 24.12
CA MET A 1 -3.68 -13.88 23.37
C MET A 1 -3.43 -14.31 21.94
N LYS A 2 -4.12 -13.71 20.94
CA LYS A 2 -3.84 -14.03 19.54
C LYS A 2 -2.46 -13.46 19.20
N GLU A 3 -1.58 -14.32 18.69
CA GLU A 3 -0.27 -13.91 18.20
C GLU A 3 -0.49 -12.96 17.01
N VAL A 4 -0.18 -11.68 17.19
CA VAL A 4 -0.21 -10.73 16.08
C VAL A 4 1.04 -10.99 15.27
N LYS A 5 0.91 -11.78 14.20
CA LYS A 5 1.97 -11.87 13.21
C LYS A 5 2.19 -10.47 12.64
N PRO A 6 3.41 -9.93 12.63
CA PRO A 6 3.67 -8.66 11.96
C PRO A 6 3.28 -8.83 10.50
N LEU A 7 2.42 -7.93 10.01
CA LEU A 7 2.04 -7.89 8.62
C LEU A 7 3.32 -7.63 7.81
N LYS A 8 3.54 -8.42 6.77
CA LYS A 8 4.64 -8.18 5.85
C LYS A 8 4.38 -6.84 5.16
N GLU A 9 5.31 -5.91 5.30
CA GLU A 9 5.23 -4.61 4.63
C GLU A 9 5.21 -4.81 3.11
N PHE A 10 4.33 -4.06 2.44
CA PHE A 10 4.28 -3.95 1.01
C PHE A 10 5.39 -3.02 0.51
N GLU A 11 6.21 -3.51 -0.41
CA GLU A 11 7.32 -2.76 -1.00
C GLU A 11 7.03 -2.28 -2.43
N GLY A 12 5.98 -2.78 -3.06
CA GLY A 12 5.70 -2.61 -4.49
C GLY A 12 5.75 -3.95 -5.25
N THR A 13 5.71 -3.87 -6.57
CA THR A 13 5.92 -5.02 -7.46
C THR A 13 6.87 -4.62 -8.59
N ALA A 14 7.29 -5.57 -9.42
CA ALA A 14 8.13 -5.28 -10.58
C ALA A 14 7.49 -4.24 -11.54
N SER A 15 6.17 -4.16 -11.59
CA SER A 15 5.41 -3.22 -12.42
C SER A 15 4.82 -2.04 -11.65
N TYR A 16 4.94 -2.03 -10.31
CA TYR A 16 4.30 -1.05 -9.45
C TYR A 16 5.35 -0.41 -8.53
N VAL A 17 5.83 0.76 -8.94
CA VAL A 17 6.87 1.50 -8.23
C VAL A 17 6.20 2.50 -7.30
N LEU A 18 6.54 2.39 -6.01
CA LEU A 18 6.09 3.29 -4.96
C LEU A 18 7.23 4.18 -4.48
N ASP A 19 6.97 5.48 -4.43
CA ASP A 19 7.79 6.37 -3.64
C ASP A 19 7.65 6.04 -2.13
N PRO A 20 8.63 6.45 -1.30
CA PRO A 20 8.62 6.11 0.13
C PRO A 20 7.41 6.63 0.92
N GLU A 21 6.80 7.73 0.50
CA GLU A 21 5.64 8.32 1.17
C GLU A 21 4.37 7.53 0.85
N LEU A 22 4.15 7.23 -0.43
CA LEU A 22 3.00 6.44 -0.84
C LEU A 22 3.04 5.03 -0.27
N ARG A 23 4.23 4.43 -0.15
CA ARG A 23 4.43 3.14 0.50
C ARG A 23 3.97 3.12 1.95
N LYS A 24 4.22 4.20 2.71
CA LYS A 24 3.73 4.32 4.09
C LYS A 24 2.21 4.33 4.14
N ILE A 25 1.56 5.10 3.26
CA ILE A 25 0.09 5.19 3.20
C ILE A 25 -0.52 3.82 2.90
N VAL A 26 0.06 3.08 1.93
CA VAL A 26 -0.39 1.73 1.58
C VAL A 26 -0.23 0.77 2.75
N ASN A 27 0.92 0.74 3.43
CA ASN A 27 1.15 -0.13 4.58
C ASN A 27 0.23 0.18 5.77
N ILE A 28 -0.05 1.45 6.02
CA ILE A 28 -1.02 1.88 7.05
C ILE A 28 -2.43 1.39 6.69
N SER A 29 -2.85 1.56 5.44
CA SER A 29 -4.15 1.08 4.95
C SER A 29 -4.31 -0.43 5.12
N ILE A 30 -3.27 -1.21 4.77
CA ILE A 30 -3.25 -2.67 4.92
C ILE A 30 -3.39 -3.03 6.41
N ALA A 31 -2.64 -2.37 7.29
CA ALA A 31 -2.68 -2.62 8.72
C ALA A 31 -4.04 -2.27 9.38
N LEU A 32 -4.72 -1.25 8.85
CA LEU A 32 -6.03 -0.80 9.34
C LEU A 32 -7.21 -1.51 8.66
N GLU A 33 -6.95 -2.37 7.66
CA GLU A 33 -7.97 -2.95 6.78
C GLU A 33 -8.91 -1.89 6.17
N MET A 34 -8.36 -0.70 5.90
CA MET A 34 -9.09 0.44 5.36
C MET A 34 -8.86 0.59 3.86
N PRO A 35 -9.91 0.77 3.04
CA PRO A 35 -9.77 0.95 1.60
C PRO A 35 -9.13 2.30 1.26
N LEU A 36 -8.29 2.32 0.22
CA LEU A 36 -7.70 3.53 -0.35
C LEU A 36 -8.38 3.92 -1.65
N LEU A 37 -8.59 5.22 -1.84
CA LEU A 37 -9.04 5.79 -3.10
C LEU A 37 -7.87 6.52 -3.78
N PHE A 38 -7.35 5.92 -4.83
CA PHE A 38 -6.34 6.54 -5.68
C PHE A 38 -6.98 7.43 -6.75
N LYS A 39 -6.71 8.74 -6.70
CA LYS A 39 -7.09 9.70 -7.75
C LYS A 39 -5.86 10.11 -8.56
N GLY A 40 -6.01 10.31 -9.86
CA GLY A 40 -4.97 10.86 -10.73
C GLY A 40 -5.34 10.75 -12.20
N GLU A 41 -4.48 11.26 -13.07
CA GLU A 41 -4.66 11.24 -14.53
C GLU A 41 -4.50 9.84 -15.13
N PRO A 42 -5.11 9.52 -16.30
CA PRO A 42 -4.86 8.26 -16.99
C PRO A 42 -3.36 8.00 -17.17
N GLY A 43 -2.90 6.77 -16.91
CA GLY A 43 -1.49 6.39 -17.07
C GLY A 43 -0.58 6.56 -15.84
N THR A 44 -1.08 7.03 -14.69
CA THR A 44 -0.24 7.20 -13.47
C THR A 44 -0.14 5.94 -12.59
N GLY A 45 -0.31 4.74 -13.16
CA GLY A 45 -0.18 3.48 -12.40
C GLY A 45 -1.09 3.37 -11.18
N LYS A 46 -2.40 3.61 -11.33
CA LYS A 46 -3.39 3.44 -10.25
C LYS A 46 -3.83 1.97 -10.07
N THR A 47 -3.42 1.09 -10.97
CA THR A 47 -3.71 -0.34 -11.04
C THR A 47 -2.41 -1.10 -10.98
#